data_AF-A0A6S7B808-F1
#
_entry.id   AF-A0A6S7B808-F1
#
_cell.length_a   1.000
_cell.length_b   1.000
_cell.length_c   1.000
_cell.angle_alpha   90.00
_cell.angle_beta   90.00
_cell.angle_gamma   90.00
#
_symmetry.space_group_name_H-M   'P 1'
#
loop_
_entity.id
_entity.type
_entity.pdbx_description
1 polymer ?
#
loop_
_entity_poly.entity_id
_entity_poly.type
_entity_poly.pdbx_seq_one_letter_code
_entity_poly.pdbx_strand_id
1 'polypeptide(L)'
;MTTSKDNSRRSFLKRTIAIAPIATLSTSATALLASGDDHRALSAPPPNQPTEDHYHPGYFTAEEWAFVNAACDRLIPEDHVGPGAVQLGVPQYIDRQMQTPYGDASRWYMEGPFLQGAPEFGYQSKLTPKQQYRLGIRAINAHCRKNFGGKTFAELPPAQQTDFLKRMEAGEIKDDFKLKTFFSDFLLKNVMEGYFCDPMHGGNKGMAAWKMIGYPGVRADYLEWAVESGPYPYGAVSMYGKRV
;
A
#
# COMPACT_ATOMS: atom_id res chain seq x y z
N MET A 1 -44.07 -23.32 -32.28
CA MET A 1 -44.02 -21.88 -31.94
C MET A 1 -43.52 -21.74 -30.51
N THR A 2 -42.26 -21.39 -30.35
CA THR A 2 -41.53 -21.29 -29.08
C THR A 2 -41.78 -19.94 -28.42
N THR A 3 -42.36 -19.94 -27.22
CA THR A 3 -42.56 -18.74 -26.39
C THR A 3 -41.28 -18.43 -25.60
N SER A 4 -40.59 -17.37 -26.01
CA SER A 4 -39.45 -16.80 -25.27
C SER A 4 -39.95 -16.08 -24.02
N LYS A 5 -39.53 -16.52 -22.83
CA LYS A 5 -39.70 -15.79 -21.57
C LYS A 5 -38.56 -14.78 -21.42
N ASP A 6 -38.86 -13.53 -21.74
CA ASP A 6 -37.97 -12.39 -21.51
C ASP A 6 -37.86 -12.09 -20.01
N ASN A 7 -36.83 -12.62 -19.36
CA ASN A 7 -36.49 -12.36 -17.96
C ASN A 7 -35.47 -11.21 -17.88
N SER A 8 -35.87 -10.02 -18.31
CA SER A 8 -35.03 -8.84 -18.18
C SER A 8 -34.94 -8.37 -16.73
N ARG A 9 -33.71 -8.20 -16.23
CA ARG A 9 -33.30 -7.67 -14.91
C ARG A 9 -34.01 -6.34 -14.54
N ARG A 10 -34.56 -5.64 -15.53
CA ARG A 10 -35.35 -4.41 -15.41
C ARG A 10 -36.73 -4.61 -14.76
N SER A 11 -37.30 -5.81 -14.78
CA SER A 11 -38.61 -6.13 -14.17
C SER A 11 -38.53 -6.22 -12.64
N PHE A 12 -37.40 -6.69 -12.11
CA PHE A 12 -37.17 -6.87 -10.67
C PHE A 12 -37.12 -5.52 -9.93
N LEU A 13 -36.41 -4.53 -10.49
CA LEU A 13 -36.29 -3.17 -9.92
C LEU A 13 -37.59 -2.35 -9.98
N LYS A 14 -38.56 -2.73 -10.82
CA LYS A 14 -39.84 -2.02 -10.95
C LYS A 14 -40.90 -2.47 -9.94
N ARG A 15 -40.66 -3.52 -9.15
CA ARG A 15 -41.68 -4.12 -8.27
C ARG A 15 -41.57 -3.74 -6.79
N THR A 16 -40.66 -2.85 -6.41
CA THR A 16 -40.51 -2.42 -5.01
C THR A 16 -41.07 -1.03 -4.81
N ILE A 17 -42.40 -0.90 -4.80
CA ILE A 17 -43.11 0.31 -4.36
C ILE A 17 -44.20 -0.07 -3.34
N ALA A 18 -44.08 0.58 -2.17
CA ALA A 18 -45.05 0.84 -1.09
C ALA A 18 -45.52 -0.31 -0.18
N ILE A 19 -45.35 -0.12 1.14
CA ILE A 19 -46.43 0.21 2.10
C ILE A 19 -45.79 0.90 3.33
N ALA A 20 -46.33 2.06 3.71
CA ALA A 20 -46.07 2.74 4.97
C ALA A 20 -47.29 2.59 5.90
N PRO A 21 -47.08 2.47 7.22
CA PRO A 21 -48.04 2.98 8.19
C PRO A 21 -47.39 4.02 9.12
N ILE A 22 -48.10 5.14 9.22
CA ILE A 22 -47.91 6.23 10.18
C ILE A 22 -48.39 5.75 11.56
N ALA A 23 -47.57 5.93 12.60
CA ALA A 23 -48.04 5.94 13.99
C ALA A 23 -47.23 6.97 14.79
N THR A 24 -47.85 8.12 15.05
CA THR A 24 -47.41 9.14 16.01
C THR A 24 -47.85 8.74 17.41
N LEU A 25 -46.94 8.68 18.39
CA LEU A 25 -47.23 8.92 19.81
C LEU A 25 -45.94 9.29 20.55
N SER A 26 -45.95 10.50 21.09
CA SER A 26 -44.93 11.16 21.90
C SER A 26 -44.88 10.60 23.33
N THR A 27 -43.69 10.26 23.83
CA THR A 27 -43.34 10.37 25.26
C THR A 27 -41.84 10.61 25.40
N SER A 28 -41.50 11.69 26.10
CA SER A 28 -40.14 12.06 26.48
C SER A 28 -39.61 11.12 27.54
N ALA A 29 -38.47 10.48 27.29
CA ALA A 29 -37.64 9.86 28.32
C ALA A 29 -36.18 10.14 27.98
N THR A 30 -35.63 11.13 28.67
CA THR A 30 -34.22 11.47 28.73
C THR A 30 -33.45 10.34 29.42
N ALA A 31 -32.20 10.14 28.98
CA ALA A 31 -31.15 9.29 29.56
C ALA A 31 -31.05 7.85 29.04
N LEU A 32 -30.28 7.68 27.97
CA LEU A 32 -29.19 6.69 27.92
C LEU A 32 -27.99 7.37 27.23
N LEU A 33 -27.06 7.87 28.04
CA LEU A 33 -25.68 8.07 27.61
C LEU A 33 -25.08 6.67 27.39
N ALA A 34 -25.35 6.10 26.23
CA ALA A 34 -24.75 4.87 25.77
C ALA A 34 -23.84 5.22 24.60
N SER A 35 -22.54 5.03 24.87
CA SER A 35 -21.51 4.80 23.87
C SER A 35 -21.37 5.95 22.88
N GLY A 36 -20.48 6.88 23.21
CA GLY A 36 -19.71 7.50 22.14
C GLY A 36 -19.07 6.35 21.38
N ASP A 37 -19.64 6.03 20.21
CA ASP A 37 -18.92 5.25 19.23
C ASP A 37 -17.61 6.00 19.05
N ASP A 38 -16.54 5.40 19.56
CA ASP A 38 -15.18 5.60 19.10
C ASP A 38 -15.16 5.16 17.62
N HIS A 39 -15.85 5.91 16.77
CA HIS A 39 -15.33 6.27 15.47
C HIS A 39 -14.11 7.16 15.71
N ARG A 40 -13.10 6.64 16.41
CA ARG A 40 -11.77 6.71 15.86
C ARG A 40 -11.94 6.14 14.46
N ALA A 41 -12.15 7.06 13.51
CA ALA A 41 -11.73 6.81 12.16
C ALA A 41 -10.42 6.01 12.27
N LEU A 42 -10.30 4.97 11.46
CA LEU A 42 -9.05 4.26 11.21
C LEU A 42 -8.08 5.23 10.51
N SER A 43 -7.89 6.38 11.15
CA SER A 43 -7.04 7.50 10.84
C SER A 43 -5.66 6.91 10.82
N ALA A 44 -4.93 7.28 9.78
CA ALA A 44 -3.52 6.98 9.62
C ALA A 44 -2.81 6.98 10.99
N PRO A 45 -1.94 6.00 11.25
CA PRO A 45 -1.21 5.92 12.50
C PRO A 45 -0.57 7.29 12.81
N PRO A 46 -0.49 7.69 14.08
CA PRO A 46 -0.17 9.05 14.47
C PRO A 46 1.09 9.57 13.74
N PRO A 47 1.03 10.80 13.21
CA PRO A 47 2.13 11.39 12.48
C PRO A 47 3.24 11.81 13.45
N ASN A 48 4.49 11.80 12.97
CA ASN A 48 5.65 12.26 13.75
C ASN A 48 5.87 11.52 15.08
N GLN A 49 5.81 10.19 15.09
CA GLN A 49 6.93 9.56 15.77
C GLN A 49 8.08 9.61 14.77
N PRO A 50 9.22 10.26 15.11
CA PRO A 50 10.47 10.00 14.40
C PRO A 50 10.58 8.49 14.19
N THR A 51 11.19 8.02 13.10
CA THR A 51 11.65 6.62 13.06
C THR A 51 12.35 6.37 14.39
N GLU A 52 11.70 5.68 15.33
CA GLU A 52 12.36 5.36 16.57
C GLU A 52 13.60 4.56 16.16
N ASP A 53 14.72 4.79 16.83
CA ASP A 53 15.96 4.06 16.55
C ASP A 53 15.69 2.53 16.57
N HIS A 54 14.61 2.11 17.23
CA HIS A 54 14.05 0.76 17.21
C HIS A 54 12.57 0.73 16.79
N TYR A 55 12.31 0.80 15.48
CA TYR A 55 10.96 0.52 14.95
C TYR A 55 10.62 -0.97 15.08
N HIS A 56 9.47 -1.28 15.68
CA HIS A 56 8.92 -2.63 15.76
C HIS A 56 7.75 -2.79 14.76
N PRO A 57 7.85 -3.71 13.78
CA PRO A 57 6.77 -3.93 12.81
C PRO A 57 5.52 -4.45 13.52
N GLY A 58 4.37 -3.86 13.19
CA GLY A 58 3.07 -4.29 13.71
C GLY A 58 2.45 -5.40 12.88
N TYR A 59 2.83 -5.51 11.60
CA TYR A 59 2.33 -6.55 10.71
C TYR A 59 3.36 -7.64 10.42
N PHE A 60 4.59 -7.27 10.04
CA PHE A 60 5.61 -8.25 9.63
C PHE A 60 6.25 -8.96 10.82
N THR A 61 6.52 -10.25 10.65
CA THR A 61 7.42 -11.01 11.55
C THR A 61 8.86 -10.55 11.39
N ALA A 62 9.76 -10.96 12.30
CA ALA A 62 11.18 -10.62 12.20
C ALA A 62 11.84 -11.06 10.87
N GLU A 63 11.54 -12.28 10.39
CA GLU A 63 12.08 -12.78 9.11
C GLU A 63 11.53 -11.98 7.91
N GLU A 64 10.23 -11.68 7.90
CA GLU A 64 9.62 -10.91 6.83
C GLU A 64 10.06 -9.44 6.85
N TRP A 65 10.26 -8.88 8.04
CA TRP A 65 10.80 -7.54 8.22
C TRP A 65 12.23 -7.44 7.66
N ALA A 66 13.07 -8.44 7.92
CA ALA A 66 14.40 -8.53 7.33
C ALA A 66 14.33 -8.57 5.80
N PHE A 67 13.38 -9.32 5.22
CA PHE A 67 13.13 -9.29 3.78
C PHE A 67 12.74 -7.89 3.28
N VAL A 68 11.75 -7.24 3.91
CA VAL A 68 11.25 -5.92 3.46
C VAL A 68 12.37 -4.89 3.48
N ASN A 69 13.19 -4.87 4.54
CA ASN A 69 14.35 -3.98 4.62
C ASN A 69 15.36 -4.25 3.51
N ALA A 70 15.77 -5.52 3.33
CA ALA A 70 16.73 -5.89 2.29
C ALA A 70 16.21 -5.57 0.87
N ALA A 71 14.92 -5.81 0.61
CA ALA A 71 14.31 -5.50 -0.68
C ALA A 71 14.27 -3.99 -0.93
N CYS A 72 13.85 -3.17 0.05
CA CYS A 72 13.84 -1.71 -0.07
C CYS A 72 15.25 -1.16 -0.34
N ASP A 73 16.26 -1.65 0.39
CA ASP A 73 17.66 -1.25 0.27
C ASP A 73 18.28 -1.60 -1.10
N ARG A 74 17.77 -2.64 -1.77
CA ARG A 74 18.20 -3.00 -3.13
C ARG A 74 17.42 -2.27 -4.23
N LEU A 75 16.16 -1.92 -3.97
CA LEU A 75 15.30 -1.23 -4.94
C LEU A 75 15.65 0.25 -5.08
N ILE A 76 15.89 0.94 -3.96
CA ILE A 76 16.36 2.33 -3.95
C ILE A 76 17.50 2.43 -2.91
N PRO A 77 18.75 2.10 -3.29
CA PRO A 77 19.90 2.26 -2.41
C PRO A 77 20.23 3.74 -2.19
N GLU A 78 20.98 4.04 -1.13
CA GLU A 78 21.62 5.36 -1.00
C GLU A 78 22.74 5.49 -2.03
N ASP A 79 22.80 6.63 -2.71
CA ASP A 79 23.86 6.95 -3.66
C ASP A 79 24.17 8.45 -3.68
N HIS A 80 24.98 8.88 -4.66
CA HIS A 80 25.36 10.27 -4.83
C HIS A 80 24.21 11.19 -5.27
N VAL A 81 23.11 10.64 -5.78
CA VAL A 81 21.92 11.39 -6.21
C VAL A 81 21.01 11.64 -5.00
N GLY A 82 20.85 10.65 -4.12
CA GLY A 82 19.92 10.81 -3.02
C GLY A 82 19.92 9.72 -1.95
N PRO A 83 19.05 9.93 -0.94
CA PRO A 83 18.94 9.04 0.21
C PRO A 83 18.34 7.69 -0.16
N GLY A 84 18.71 6.63 0.58
CA GLY A 84 18.16 5.30 0.37
C GLY A 84 16.74 5.11 0.93
N ALA A 85 15.99 4.15 0.39
CA ALA A 85 14.63 3.85 0.84
C ALA A 85 14.55 3.48 2.33
N VAL A 86 15.52 2.71 2.86
CA VAL A 86 15.56 2.36 4.28
C VAL A 86 15.77 3.60 5.15
N GLN A 87 16.70 4.49 4.76
CA GLN A 87 16.96 5.76 5.45
C GLN A 87 15.70 6.65 5.49
N LEU A 88 14.88 6.61 4.43
CA LEU A 88 13.66 7.39 4.32
C LEU A 88 12.44 6.78 5.02
N GLY A 89 12.55 5.61 5.63
CA GLY A 89 11.44 4.98 6.35
C GLY A 89 10.48 4.17 5.46
N VAL A 90 10.89 3.81 4.24
CA VAL A 90 10.03 3.06 3.32
C VAL A 90 9.56 1.71 3.88
N PRO A 91 10.40 0.88 4.54
CA PRO A 91 9.91 -0.33 5.21
C PRO A 91 8.78 -0.06 6.20
N GLN A 92 8.88 1.02 6.99
CA GLN A 92 7.91 1.43 8.00
C GLN A 92 6.60 1.88 7.34
N TYR A 93 6.68 2.59 6.22
CA TYR A 93 5.51 2.88 5.39
C TYR A 93 4.79 1.60 4.98
N ILE A 94 5.51 0.61 4.43
CA ILE A 94 4.91 -0.65 3.97
C ILE A 94 4.23 -1.39 5.14
N ASP A 95 4.89 -1.54 6.29
CA ASP A 95 4.30 -2.21 7.46
C ASP A 95 3.04 -1.48 7.96
N ARG A 96 3.10 -0.14 8.07
CA ARG A 96 1.94 0.67 8.45
C ARG A 96 0.79 0.51 7.46
N GLN A 97 1.05 0.50 6.16
CA GLN A 97 0.02 0.31 5.13
C GLN A 97 -0.68 -1.04 5.26
N MET A 98 0.04 -2.09 5.65
CA MET A 98 -0.56 -3.38 5.96
C MET A 98 -1.53 -3.30 7.14
N GLN A 99 -1.42 -2.32 8.04
CA GLN A 99 -2.33 -2.17 9.18
C GLN A 99 -3.55 -1.28 8.88
N THR A 100 -3.72 -0.84 7.63
CA THR A 100 -4.85 0.01 7.19
C THR A 100 -5.88 -0.78 6.38
N PRO A 101 -7.05 -0.20 6.04
CA PRO A 101 -7.98 -0.74 5.05
C PRO A 101 -7.36 -1.17 3.70
N TYR A 102 -6.22 -0.59 3.31
CA TYR A 102 -5.47 -1.07 2.15
C TYR A 102 -4.99 -2.51 2.34
N GLY A 103 -4.34 -2.82 3.47
CA GLY A 103 -3.81 -4.15 3.77
C GLY A 103 -4.86 -5.27 3.70
N ASP A 104 -6.08 -4.97 4.15
CA ASP A 104 -7.23 -5.89 4.12
C ASP A 104 -8.04 -5.85 2.82
N ALA A 105 -7.65 -5.00 1.85
CA ALA A 105 -8.41 -4.75 0.62
C ALA A 105 -9.89 -4.38 0.88
N SER A 106 -10.22 -3.80 2.04
CA SER A 106 -11.61 -3.65 2.48
C SER A 106 -12.41 -2.62 1.68
N ARG A 107 -11.74 -1.82 0.84
CA ARG A 107 -12.33 -0.86 -0.10
C ARG A 107 -12.21 -1.31 -1.56
N TRP A 108 -11.71 -2.51 -1.81
CA TRP A 108 -11.56 -3.05 -3.17
C TRP A 108 -12.76 -3.93 -3.52
N TYR A 109 -13.06 -4.04 -4.81
CA TYR A 109 -13.98 -5.07 -5.28
C TYR A 109 -13.25 -6.42 -5.26
N MET A 110 -13.57 -7.24 -4.26
CA MET A 110 -12.93 -8.54 -4.01
C MET A 110 -13.89 -9.71 -4.24
N GLU A 111 -14.93 -9.51 -5.05
CA GLU A 111 -15.87 -10.56 -5.42
C GLU A 111 -15.42 -11.26 -6.71
N GLY A 112 -15.63 -12.57 -6.77
CA GLY A 112 -15.31 -13.37 -7.94
C GLY A 112 -16.22 -13.09 -9.14
N PRO A 113 -15.89 -13.62 -10.33
CA PRO A 113 -14.78 -14.54 -10.59
C PRO A 113 -13.43 -13.83 -10.80
N PHE A 114 -12.36 -14.40 -10.23
CA PHE A 114 -10.97 -13.95 -10.41
C PHE A 114 -10.37 -14.58 -11.67
N LEU A 115 -10.61 -13.95 -12.82
CA LEU A 115 -10.11 -14.43 -14.10
C LEU A 115 -8.75 -13.80 -14.40
N GLN A 116 -7.90 -14.54 -15.11
CA GLN A 116 -6.67 -13.97 -15.63
C GLN A 116 -7.01 -12.94 -16.72
N GLY A 117 -6.74 -11.68 -16.42
CA GLY A 117 -6.90 -10.57 -17.34
C GLY A 117 -5.62 -10.27 -18.12
N ALA A 118 -5.74 -9.38 -19.10
CA ALA A 118 -4.58 -8.75 -19.72
C ALA A 118 -3.86 -7.84 -18.70
N PRO A 119 -2.54 -7.61 -18.82
CA PRO A 119 -1.76 -6.85 -17.84
C PRO A 119 -2.33 -5.45 -17.55
N GLU A 120 -3.01 -4.83 -18.52
CA GLU A 120 -3.61 -3.50 -18.41
C GLU A 120 -4.77 -3.43 -17.41
N PHE A 121 -5.36 -4.58 -17.06
CA PHE A 121 -6.43 -4.67 -16.05
C PHE A 121 -5.89 -4.71 -14.62
N GLY A 122 -4.57 -4.67 -14.45
CA GLY A 122 -3.91 -4.63 -13.14
C GLY A 122 -4.19 -5.89 -12.32
N TYR A 123 -4.31 -5.68 -11.01
CA TYR A 123 -4.44 -6.76 -10.03
C TYR A 123 -5.79 -7.50 -10.14
N GLN A 124 -5.75 -8.82 -10.41
CA GLN A 124 -6.94 -9.68 -10.59
C GLN A 124 -6.92 -10.92 -9.69
N SER A 125 -6.40 -10.81 -8.46
CA SER A 125 -6.30 -11.95 -7.52
C SER A 125 -7.19 -11.76 -6.30
N LYS A 126 -7.62 -12.89 -5.73
CA LYS A 126 -8.43 -12.97 -4.49
C LYS A 126 -7.67 -12.61 -3.22
N LEU A 127 -6.35 -12.47 -3.33
CA LEU A 127 -5.50 -12.23 -2.17
C LEU A 127 -5.59 -10.75 -1.77
N THR A 128 -5.61 -10.45 -0.47
CA THR A 128 -5.44 -9.08 0.01
C THR A 128 -3.96 -8.67 -0.07
N PRO A 129 -3.61 -7.37 -0.04
CA PRO A 129 -2.21 -6.95 0.03
C PRO A 129 -1.43 -7.60 1.17
N LYS A 130 -2.04 -7.75 2.36
CA LYS A 130 -1.47 -8.54 3.48
C LYS A 130 -1.08 -9.95 3.02
N GLN A 131 -2.03 -10.68 2.44
CA GLN A 131 -1.81 -12.05 1.98
C GLN A 131 -0.75 -12.13 0.87
N GLN A 132 -0.71 -11.13 -0.03
CA GLN A 132 0.29 -11.04 -1.08
C GLN A 132 1.71 -10.96 -0.52
N TYR A 133 1.94 -10.09 0.47
CA TYR A 133 3.22 -10.00 1.13
C TYR A 133 3.58 -11.30 1.86
N ARG A 134 2.66 -11.89 2.65
CA ARG A 134 2.95 -13.12 3.41
C ARG A 134 3.32 -14.30 2.53
N LEU A 135 2.56 -14.51 1.46
CA LEU A 135 2.77 -15.62 0.56
C LEU A 135 3.96 -15.37 -0.37
N GLY A 136 4.16 -14.13 -0.83
CA GLY A 136 5.29 -13.72 -1.65
C GLY A 136 6.61 -13.87 -0.92
N ILE A 137 6.72 -13.34 0.29
CA ILE A 137 7.94 -13.48 1.11
C ILE A 137 8.23 -14.95 1.41
N ARG A 138 7.20 -15.73 1.76
CA ARG A 138 7.34 -17.17 1.98
C ARG A 138 7.87 -17.90 0.74
N ALA A 139 7.31 -17.61 -0.43
CA ALA A 139 7.72 -18.23 -1.70
C ALA A 139 9.17 -17.85 -2.05
N ILE A 140 9.55 -16.58 -1.87
CA ILE A 140 10.92 -16.09 -2.08
C ILE A 140 11.88 -16.79 -1.12
N ASN A 141 11.60 -16.77 0.19
CA ASN A 141 12.48 -17.39 1.17
C ASN A 141 12.59 -18.90 0.95
N ALA A 142 11.51 -19.59 0.58
CA ALA A 142 11.56 -21.00 0.21
C ALA A 142 12.46 -21.25 -1.01
N HIS A 143 12.35 -20.41 -2.05
CA HIS A 143 13.24 -20.48 -3.21
C HIS A 143 14.70 -20.24 -2.82
N CYS A 144 14.97 -19.21 -2.01
CA CYS A 144 16.32 -18.89 -1.54
C CYS A 144 16.90 -20.05 -0.73
N ARG A 145 16.13 -20.60 0.23
CA ARG A 145 16.58 -21.71 1.08
C ARG A 145 16.94 -22.95 0.24
N LYS A 146 16.15 -23.23 -0.80
CA LYS A 146 16.38 -24.37 -1.70
C LYS A 146 17.63 -24.20 -2.57
N ASN A 147 17.93 -22.99 -3.04
CA ASN A 147 18.94 -22.76 -4.09
C ASN A 147 20.23 -22.10 -3.59
N PHE A 148 20.25 -21.54 -2.37
CA PHE A 148 21.35 -20.74 -1.84
C PHE A 148 21.80 -21.21 -0.45
N GLY A 149 21.85 -22.53 -0.24
CA GLY A 149 22.42 -23.13 0.96
C GLY A 149 21.62 -22.88 2.24
N GLY A 150 20.28 -22.91 2.17
CA GLY A 150 19.40 -22.77 3.33
C GLY A 150 19.18 -21.33 3.80
N LYS A 151 19.73 -20.33 3.09
CA LYS A 151 19.57 -18.90 3.38
C LYS A 151 18.23 -18.34 2.89
N THR A 152 17.67 -17.42 3.64
CA THR A 152 16.60 -16.51 3.21
C THR A 152 17.15 -15.44 2.27
N PHE A 153 16.26 -14.70 1.59
CA PHE A 153 16.69 -13.61 0.70
C PHE A 153 17.52 -12.54 1.42
N ALA A 154 17.13 -12.16 2.64
CA ALA A 154 17.83 -11.14 3.42
C ALA A 154 19.25 -11.55 3.83
N GLU A 155 19.54 -12.86 3.90
CA GLU A 155 20.85 -13.42 4.23
C GLU A 155 21.77 -13.56 3.00
N LEU A 156 21.25 -13.33 1.80
CA LEU A 156 22.06 -13.36 0.58
C LEU A 156 22.98 -12.14 0.49
N PRO A 157 24.17 -12.27 -0.11
CA PRO A 157 25.02 -11.12 -0.43
C PRO A 157 24.27 -10.10 -1.31
N PRO A 158 24.56 -8.80 -1.19
CA PRO A 158 23.85 -7.74 -1.94
C PRO A 158 23.75 -7.99 -3.45
N ALA A 159 24.83 -8.46 -4.08
CA ALA A 159 24.84 -8.77 -5.51
C ALA A 159 23.85 -9.90 -5.88
N GLN A 160 23.70 -10.92 -5.02
CA GLN A 160 22.73 -12.00 -5.22
C GLN A 160 21.30 -11.53 -4.96
N GLN A 161 21.08 -10.63 -3.99
CA GLN A 161 19.77 -10.00 -3.79
C GLN A 161 19.35 -9.21 -5.04
N THR A 162 20.24 -8.38 -5.59
CA THR A 162 19.99 -7.61 -6.81
C THR A 162 19.71 -8.52 -8.01
N ASP A 163 20.53 -9.55 -8.23
CA ASP A 163 20.30 -10.51 -9.32
C ASP A 163 18.93 -11.21 -9.18
N PHE A 164 18.60 -11.64 -7.96
CA PHE A 164 17.31 -12.28 -7.68
C PHE A 164 16.13 -11.34 -7.99
N LEU A 165 16.18 -10.07 -7.56
CA LEU A 165 15.11 -9.10 -7.85
C LEU A 165 14.96 -8.85 -9.36
N LYS A 166 16.08 -8.73 -10.10
CA LYS A 166 16.05 -8.58 -11.57
C LYS A 166 15.41 -9.78 -12.26
N ARG A 167 15.75 -11.00 -11.84
CA ARG A 167 15.17 -12.22 -12.40
C ARG A 167 13.68 -12.37 -12.05
N MET A 168 13.29 -11.90 -10.87
CA MET A 168 11.89 -11.83 -10.45
C MET A 168 11.09 -10.85 -11.32
N GLU A 169 11.63 -9.66 -11.58
CA GLU A 169 11.06 -8.65 -12.48
C GLU A 169 10.92 -9.17 -13.92
N ALA A 170 11.97 -9.83 -14.43
CA ALA A 170 11.97 -10.44 -15.75
C ALA A 170 10.92 -11.58 -15.86
N GLY A 171 10.58 -12.23 -14.74
CA GLY A 171 9.68 -13.39 -14.71
C GLY A 171 10.39 -14.71 -14.99
N GLU A 172 11.69 -14.77 -14.71
CA GLU A 172 12.52 -15.95 -14.93
C GLU A 172 12.47 -16.95 -13.77
N ILE A 173 11.93 -16.53 -12.63
CA ILE A 173 11.74 -17.40 -11.48
C ILE A 173 10.47 -18.22 -11.72
N LYS A 174 10.62 -19.55 -11.82
CA LYS A 174 9.49 -20.47 -11.86
C LYS A 174 8.92 -20.64 -10.46
N ASP A 175 7.66 -20.26 -10.28
CA ASP A 175 6.96 -20.33 -9.01
C ASP A 175 5.44 -20.47 -9.20
N ASP A 176 4.75 -21.01 -8.19
CA ASP A 176 3.30 -21.22 -8.21
C ASP A 176 2.50 -20.01 -7.70
N PHE A 177 3.18 -18.99 -7.16
CA PHE A 177 2.57 -17.83 -6.49
C PHE A 177 2.38 -16.63 -7.43
N LYS A 178 3.12 -16.57 -8.54
CA LYS A 178 3.31 -15.45 -9.47
C LYS A 178 4.17 -14.32 -8.86
N LEU A 179 5.43 -14.63 -8.54
CA LEU A 179 6.36 -13.68 -7.94
C LEU A 179 6.57 -12.39 -8.75
N LYS A 180 6.54 -12.47 -10.08
CA LYS A 180 6.61 -11.28 -10.94
C LYS A 180 5.48 -10.29 -10.64
N THR A 181 4.25 -10.78 -10.52
CA THR A 181 3.08 -9.95 -10.20
C THR A 181 3.17 -9.37 -8.79
N PHE A 182 3.64 -10.15 -7.82
CA PHE A 182 3.91 -9.63 -6.47
C PHE A 182 4.97 -8.52 -6.50
N PHE A 183 6.05 -8.70 -7.25
CA PHE A 183 7.09 -7.70 -7.40
C PHE A 183 6.56 -6.39 -8.00
N SER A 184 5.91 -6.46 -9.17
CA SER A 184 5.45 -5.27 -9.90
C SER A 184 4.31 -4.54 -9.20
N ASP A 185 3.29 -5.28 -8.76
CA ASP A 185 2.01 -4.69 -8.37
C ASP A 185 1.96 -4.30 -6.89
N PHE A 186 2.85 -4.86 -6.08
CA PHE A 186 2.90 -4.64 -4.63
C PHE A 186 4.25 -4.12 -4.18
N LEU A 187 5.31 -4.92 -4.28
CA LEU A 187 6.60 -4.57 -3.66
C LEU A 187 7.19 -3.30 -4.26
N LEU A 188 7.44 -3.27 -5.57
CA LEU A 188 8.01 -2.12 -6.25
C LEU A 188 7.09 -0.89 -6.12
N LYS A 189 5.79 -1.09 -6.32
CA LYS A 189 4.79 -0.03 -6.18
C LYS A 189 4.79 0.60 -4.79
N ASN A 190 4.72 -0.20 -3.72
CA ASN A 190 4.71 0.35 -2.36
C ASN A 190 6.06 0.94 -1.95
N VAL A 191 7.18 0.46 -2.51
CA VAL A 191 8.48 1.10 -2.31
C VAL A 191 8.49 2.49 -2.93
N MET A 192 8.03 2.64 -4.17
CA MET A 192 7.91 3.96 -4.82
C MET A 192 6.93 4.87 -4.07
N GLU A 193 5.75 4.36 -3.69
CA GLU A 193 4.76 5.11 -2.91
C GLU A 193 5.36 5.57 -1.58
N GLY A 194 6.05 4.70 -0.84
CA GLY A 194 6.69 5.04 0.43
C GLY A 194 7.85 6.02 0.27
N TYR A 195 8.60 5.95 -0.82
CA TYR A 195 9.73 6.83 -1.06
C TYR A 195 9.30 8.27 -1.37
N PHE A 196 8.18 8.45 -2.07
CA PHE A 196 7.66 9.75 -2.48
C PHE A 196 6.40 10.22 -1.72
N CYS A 197 5.94 9.49 -0.70
CA CYS A 197 4.76 9.90 0.07
C CYS A 197 5.01 11.13 0.94
N ASP A 198 3.94 11.69 1.49
CA ASP A 198 4.07 12.62 2.62
C ASP A 198 4.62 11.90 3.86
N PRO A 199 5.57 12.51 4.60
CA PRO A 199 6.18 11.89 5.78
C PRO A 199 5.19 11.40 6.84
N MET A 200 3.96 11.91 6.87
CA MET A 200 2.90 11.44 7.76
C MET A 200 2.66 9.94 7.68
N HIS A 201 2.87 9.34 6.51
CA HIS A 201 2.61 7.93 6.26
C HIS A 201 3.76 7.02 6.74
N GLY A 202 4.87 7.60 7.22
CA GLY A 202 6.03 6.87 7.76
C GLY A 202 7.18 6.69 6.76
N GLY A 203 6.98 7.05 5.48
CA GLY A 203 8.02 7.09 4.46
C GLY A 203 8.57 8.51 4.26
N ASN A 204 9.38 8.72 3.23
CA ASN A 204 9.97 10.01 2.84
C ASN A 204 10.42 10.90 4.02
N LYS A 205 11.13 10.34 5.00
CA LYS A 205 11.52 11.04 6.23
C LYS A 205 12.18 12.38 5.89
N GLY A 206 11.69 13.46 6.51
CA GLY A 206 12.21 14.81 6.30
C GLY A 206 11.94 15.40 4.91
N MET A 207 11.02 14.80 4.13
CA MET A 207 10.73 15.15 2.73
C MET A 207 11.98 15.10 1.85
N ALA A 208 12.94 14.24 2.19
CA ALA A 208 14.25 14.22 1.54
C ALA A 208 14.16 13.82 0.06
N ALA A 209 13.26 12.89 -0.30
CA ALA A 209 13.01 12.57 -1.70
C ALA A 209 12.40 13.76 -2.46
N TRP A 210 11.52 14.53 -1.80
CA TRP A 210 10.94 15.75 -2.40
C TRP A 210 11.99 16.83 -2.62
N LYS A 211 12.89 17.04 -1.65
CA LYS A 211 14.03 17.95 -1.80
C LYS A 211 14.92 17.55 -2.96
N MET A 212 15.24 16.26 -3.06
CA MET A 212 16.08 15.71 -4.12
C MET A 212 15.52 16.03 -5.51
N ILE A 213 14.20 15.89 -5.71
CA ILE A 213 13.55 16.13 -7.02
C ILE A 213 13.04 17.57 -7.20
N GLY A 214 13.21 18.44 -6.21
CA GLY A 214 12.68 19.81 -6.24
C GLY A 214 11.15 19.92 -6.14
N TYR A 215 10.47 18.93 -5.55
CA TYR A 215 9.01 18.94 -5.37
C TYR A 215 8.60 19.83 -4.19
N PRO A 216 7.63 20.76 -4.37
CA PRO A 216 7.23 21.74 -3.34
C PRO A 216 6.50 21.14 -2.13
N GLY A 217 6.04 19.90 -2.22
CA GLY A 217 5.08 19.37 -1.25
C GLY A 217 3.69 19.99 -1.42
N VAL A 218 2.92 20.05 -0.35
CA VAL A 218 1.51 20.50 -0.32
C VAL A 218 1.36 22.01 -0.13
N ARG A 219 2.21 22.78 -0.81
CA ARG A 219 2.08 24.24 -0.87
C ARG A 219 0.81 24.63 -1.62
N ALA A 220 0.07 25.61 -1.10
CA ALA A 220 -1.09 26.16 -1.77
C ALA A 220 -0.71 27.23 -2.83
N ASP A 221 0.48 27.81 -2.69
CA ASP A 221 1.02 28.96 -3.43
C ASP A 221 2.03 28.55 -4.52
N TYR A 222 1.76 27.46 -5.25
CA TYR A 222 2.68 26.96 -6.30
C TYR A 222 2.24 27.31 -7.74
N LEU A 223 1.05 27.87 -7.94
CA LEU A 223 0.45 28.03 -9.27
C LEU A 223 1.30 28.89 -10.22
N GLU A 224 2.00 29.90 -9.69
CA GLU A 224 2.89 30.76 -10.49
C GLU A 224 4.09 29.98 -11.06
N TRP A 225 4.51 28.91 -10.39
CA TRP A 225 5.61 28.04 -10.81
C TRP A 225 5.16 26.80 -11.59
N ALA A 226 3.85 26.57 -11.72
CA ALA A 226 3.32 25.36 -12.37
C ALA A 226 3.65 25.27 -13.86
N VAL A 227 3.99 26.40 -14.50
CA VAL A 227 4.39 26.49 -15.92
C VAL A 227 5.91 26.47 -16.12
N GLU A 228 6.70 26.52 -15.04
CA GLU A 228 8.14 26.52 -15.11
C GLU A 228 8.69 25.09 -15.10
N SER A 229 9.67 24.82 -15.97
CA SER A 229 10.43 23.58 -15.94
C SER A 229 11.67 23.77 -15.06
N GLY A 230 11.54 23.58 -13.75
CA GLY A 230 12.64 23.75 -12.81
C GLY A 230 12.30 23.34 -11.37
N PRO A 231 13.31 23.19 -10.50
CA PRO A 231 13.08 22.91 -9.09
C PRO A 231 12.35 24.07 -8.43
N TYR A 232 11.42 23.76 -7.55
CA TYR A 232 10.70 24.79 -6.81
C TYR A 232 11.65 25.55 -5.87
N PRO A 233 11.63 26.90 -5.83
CA PRO A 233 12.66 27.70 -5.18
C PRO A 233 12.63 27.66 -3.64
N TYR A 234 11.52 27.21 -3.05
CA TYR A 234 11.38 27.15 -1.59
C TYR A 234 11.37 25.71 -1.07
N GLY A 235 11.72 25.57 0.20
CA GLY A 235 11.66 24.30 0.91
C GLY A 235 10.30 23.60 0.85
N ALA A 236 10.31 22.28 0.84
CA ALA A 236 9.10 21.47 0.71
C ALA A 236 8.21 21.61 1.95
N VAL A 237 6.89 21.48 1.75
CA VAL A 237 5.90 21.56 2.83
C VAL A 237 5.13 20.24 2.95
N SER A 238 5.16 19.62 4.13
CA SER A 238 4.35 18.43 4.41
C SER A 238 2.88 18.80 4.66
N MET A 239 2.00 17.81 4.67
CA MET A 239 0.56 17.96 4.87
C MET A 239 0.18 18.50 6.25
N TYR A 240 1.10 18.46 7.23
CA TYR A 240 0.94 19.14 8.52
C TYR A 240 1.59 20.53 8.58
N GLY A 241 2.07 21.06 7.45
CA GLY A 241 2.67 22.39 7.38
C GLY A 241 4.14 22.47 7.83
N LYS A 242 4.80 21.35 8.17
CA LYS A 242 6.25 21.34 8.42
C LYS A 242 7.01 21.74 7.15
N ARG A 243 7.98 22.65 7.30
CA ARG A 243 8.84 23.17 6.24
C ARG A 243 10.27 22.68 6.45
N VAL A 244 10.99 22.38 5.37
CA VAL A 244 12.35 21.84 5.41
C VAL A 244 13.21 22.32 4.27
#